data_AF-A0A1G0G5I6-F1
#
_entry.id   AF-A0A1G0G5I6-F1
#
_cell.length_a   1.000
_cell.length_b   1.000
_cell.length_c   1.000
_cell.angle_alpha   90.00
_cell.angle_beta   90.00
_cell.angle_gamma   90.00
#
_symmetry.space_group_name_H-M   'P 1'
#
loop_
_entity.id
_entity.type
_entity.pdbx_description
1 polymer ?
#
loop_
_entity_poly.entity_id
_entity_poly.type
_entity_poly.pdbx_seq_one_letter_code
_entity_poly.pdbx_strand_id
1 'polypeptide(L)'
;MITRNITFITVMLICICPSTTLCAETAYIVDSLMAGLHADKSSESTILKVIPTGTELKILDQDGNYTHVEDPDGDKGWVDNTYLMKERPARQVLQEAQEKNRNLEVDLENTKLRISELEERLAQGTDADNPGIDPKQHEALVQENSTLQQQFKSERLKVGELQARITELRKNIARSDNSAPLQDQIEQLKLEKQALQQQLDSRDTAETVSGSTFREVISSTDWRAKLTFIGIVLITGIIIGAYLLDYFYRRRHGGFRV
;
A
#
# COMPACT_ATOMS: atom_id res chain seq x y z
N MET A 1 38.06 33.84 37.99
CA MET A 1 37.32 32.61 38.37
C MET A 1 35.96 32.47 37.66
N ILE A 2 35.33 33.57 37.22
CA ILE A 2 33.97 33.59 36.62
C ILE A 2 33.95 33.04 35.17
N THR A 3 35.00 33.27 34.39
CA THR A 3 35.08 32.84 32.97
C THR A 3 35.18 31.32 32.78
N ARG A 4 35.63 30.58 33.81
CA ARG A 4 35.71 29.11 33.78
C ARG A 4 34.35 28.43 34.06
N ASN A 5 33.42 29.15 34.68
CA ASN A 5 32.07 28.66 34.95
C ASN A 5 31.12 28.90 33.77
N ILE A 6 31.36 29.95 32.97
CA ILE A 6 30.55 30.27 31.79
C ILE A 6 30.77 29.25 30.67
N THR A 7 32.01 28.78 30.47
CA THR A 7 32.31 27.70 29.51
C THR A 7 31.73 26.35 29.94
N PHE A 8 31.62 26.08 31.25
CA PHE A 8 30.94 24.89 31.74
C PHE A 8 29.42 24.95 31.50
N ILE A 9 28.80 26.13 31.66
CA ILE A 9 27.37 26.33 31.44
C ILE A 9 26.99 26.23 29.95
N THR A 10 27.83 26.74 29.05
CA THR A 10 27.57 26.65 27.60
C THR A 10 27.77 25.24 27.03
N VAL A 11 28.73 24.46 27.55
CA VAL A 11 28.89 23.04 27.18
C VAL A 11 27.76 22.17 27.74
N MET A 12 27.26 22.48 28.93
CA MET A 12 26.13 21.76 29.55
C MET A 12 24.80 22.00 28.82
N LEU A 13 24.60 23.18 28.22
CA LEU A 13 23.39 23.52 27.48
C LEU A 13 23.29 22.82 26.10
N ILE A 14 24.42 22.42 25.52
CA ILE A 14 24.48 21.73 24.21
C ILE A 14 24.23 20.21 24.31
N CYS A 15 24.33 19.64 25.51
CA CYS A 15 24.10 18.21 25.77
C CYS A 15 22.63 17.86 26.07
N ILE A 16 21.69 18.82 26.07
CA ILE A 16 20.28 18.59 26.44
C ILE A 16 19.37 18.60 25.19
N CYS A 17 19.89 18.33 23.99
CA CYS A 17 19.02 18.06 22.84
C CYS A 17 18.27 16.74 23.07
N PRO A 18 16.94 16.74 23.26
CA PRO A 18 16.19 15.48 23.34
C PRO A 18 16.27 14.80 21.97
N SER A 19 16.91 13.64 21.92
CA SER A 19 16.87 12.76 20.77
C SER A 19 15.42 12.29 20.60
N THR A 20 14.66 12.94 19.73
CA THR A 20 13.32 12.48 19.35
C THR A 20 13.48 11.18 18.58
N THR A 21 13.22 10.06 19.26
CA THR A 21 13.10 8.75 18.62
C THR A 21 11.87 8.79 17.73
N LEU A 22 12.08 8.95 16.41
CA LEU A 22 11.04 8.67 15.43
C LEU A 22 10.78 7.16 15.44
N CYS A 23 9.74 6.73 16.16
CA CYS A 23 9.16 5.41 15.95
C CYS A 23 8.50 5.42 14.57
N ALA A 24 9.19 4.88 13.57
CA ALA A 24 8.59 4.59 12.28
C ALA A 24 7.60 3.44 12.48
N GLU A 25 6.31 3.75 12.43
CA GLU A 25 5.23 2.78 12.49
C GLU A 25 5.07 2.15 11.11
N THR A 26 5.31 0.84 11.02
CA THR A 26 5.20 0.10 9.76
C THR A 26 3.72 -0.12 9.44
N ALA A 27 3.24 0.53 8.39
CA ALA A 27 1.90 0.31 7.84
C ALA A 27 1.96 -0.64 6.63
N TYR A 28 0.88 -1.37 6.39
CA TYR A 28 0.71 -2.26 5.23
C TYR A 28 -0.29 -1.66 4.25
N ILE A 29 0.02 -1.74 2.95
CA ILE A 29 -0.88 -1.32 1.88
C ILE A 29 -1.99 -2.38 1.75
N VAL A 30 -3.25 -1.95 1.77
CA VAL A 30 -4.40 -2.84 1.58
C VAL A 30 -4.58 -3.10 0.07
N ASP A 31 -4.60 -4.37 -0.33
CA ASP A 31 -4.78 -4.86 -1.71
C ASP A 31 -6.24 -4.74 -2.23
N SER A 32 -6.97 -3.69 -1.84
CA SER A 32 -8.36 -3.47 -2.28
C SER A 32 -8.39 -2.45 -3.40
N LEU A 33 -8.89 -2.85 -4.58
CA LEU A 33 -9.18 -1.92 -5.65
C LEU A 33 -10.41 -1.07 -5.25
N MET A 34 -10.25 0.24 -5.30
CA MET A 34 -11.28 1.21 -4.98
C MET A 34 -11.69 1.91 -6.27
N ALA A 35 -12.93 1.73 -6.69
CA ALA A 35 -13.47 2.40 -7.88
C ALA A 35 -14.18 3.68 -7.47
N GLY A 36 -13.87 4.79 -8.14
CA GLY A 36 -14.63 6.03 -7.98
C GLY A 36 -15.97 5.93 -8.69
N LEU A 37 -17.06 6.28 -7.99
CA LEU A 37 -18.33 6.62 -8.61
C LEU A 37 -18.28 8.09 -9.00
N HIS A 38 -18.21 8.36 -10.29
CA HIS A 38 -18.05 9.68 -10.85
C HIS A 38 -19.38 10.34 -11.18
N ALA A 39 -19.45 11.66 -11.09
CA ALA A 39 -20.65 12.41 -11.48
C ALA A 39 -20.88 12.38 -13.01
N ASP A 40 -19.80 12.31 -13.80
CA ASP A 40 -19.83 12.36 -15.26
C ASP A 40 -18.94 11.27 -15.90
N LYS A 41 -19.04 11.10 -17.22
CA LYS A 41 -18.30 10.12 -18.03
C LYS A 41 -16.82 10.53 -18.25
N SER A 42 -16.13 10.91 -17.19
CA SER A 42 -14.76 11.41 -17.25
C SER A 42 -13.98 11.11 -15.99
N SER A 43 -12.72 10.72 -16.14
CA SER A 43 -11.77 10.45 -15.07
C SER A 43 -11.41 11.69 -14.25
N GLU A 44 -11.60 12.90 -14.80
CA GLU A 44 -11.40 14.17 -14.09
C GLU A 44 -12.66 14.68 -13.38
N SER A 45 -13.80 14.02 -13.55
CA SER A 45 -15.05 14.44 -12.92
C SER A 45 -15.06 14.14 -11.42
N THR A 46 -15.88 14.88 -10.68
CA THR A 46 -15.97 14.74 -9.22
C THR A 46 -16.37 13.33 -8.81
N ILE A 47 -15.58 12.75 -7.91
CA ILE A 47 -15.89 11.46 -7.28
C ILE A 47 -16.99 11.72 -6.23
N LEU A 48 -18.16 11.15 -6.47
CA LEU A 48 -19.30 11.18 -5.54
C LEU A 48 -19.09 10.21 -4.38
N LYS A 49 -18.56 9.03 -4.67
CA LYS A 49 -18.38 7.93 -3.71
C LYS A 49 -17.24 7.02 -4.12
N VAL A 50 -16.63 6.34 -3.16
CA VAL A 50 -15.64 5.29 -3.42
C VAL A 50 -16.28 3.94 -3.14
N ILE A 51 -16.29 3.06 -4.14
CA ILE A 51 -16.91 1.74 -4.10
C ILE A 51 -15.83 0.66 -3.92
N PRO A 52 -15.92 -0.20 -2.90
CA PRO A 52 -14.95 -1.27 -2.68
C PRO A 52 -15.15 -2.43 -3.68
N THR A 53 -14.07 -3.18 -3.92
CA THR A 53 -14.10 -4.39 -4.76
C THR A 53 -15.13 -5.40 -4.25
N GLY A 54 -15.91 -5.98 -5.17
CA GLY A 54 -16.92 -7.01 -4.85
C GLY A 54 -18.30 -6.45 -4.52
N THR A 55 -18.48 -5.14 -4.51
CA THR A 55 -19.81 -4.51 -4.40
C THR A 55 -20.64 -4.85 -5.64
N GLU A 56 -21.87 -5.32 -5.43
CA GLU A 56 -22.80 -5.59 -6.52
C GLU A 56 -23.44 -4.28 -6.98
N LEU A 57 -23.29 -3.96 -8.26
CA LEU A 57 -23.77 -2.72 -8.85
C LEU A 57 -24.81 -3.02 -9.92
N LYS A 58 -25.90 -2.26 -9.92
CA LYS A 58 -26.93 -2.36 -10.95
C LYS A 58 -26.58 -1.46 -12.12
N ILE A 59 -26.41 -2.05 -13.30
CA ILE A 59 -26.12 -1.29 -14.53
C ILE A 59 -27.40 -0.61 -15.02
N LEU A 60 -27.34 0.70 -15.20
CA LEU A 60 -28.43 1.54 -15.70
C LEU A 60 -28.26 1.91 -17.17
N ASP A 61 -27.04 2.28 -17.57
CA ASP A 61 -26.70 2.66 -18.94
C ASP A 61 -25.21 2.40 -19.22
N GLN A 62 -24.83 2.20 -20.47
CA GLN A 62 -23.44 1.99 -20.87
C GLN A 62 -23.09 2.89 -22.06
N ASP A 63 -22.06 3.73 -21.90
CA ASP A 63 -21.62 4.64 -22.96
C ASP A 63 -20.09 4.70 -23.04
N GLY A 64 -19.56 4.16 -24.14
CA GLY A 64 -18.12 4.06 -24.39
C GLY A 64 -17.38 3.30 -23.29
N ASN A 65 -16.42 3.97 -22.65
CA ASN A 65 -15.57 3.40 -21.60
C ASN A 65 -16.16 3.53 -20.19
N TYR A 66 -17.36 4.11 -20.04
CA TYR A 66 -18.00 4.30 -18.75
C TYR A 66 -19.37 3.62 -18.71
N THR A 67 -19.73 3.13 -17.54
CA THR A 67 -21.04 2.55 -17.27
C THR A 67 -21.70 3.33 -16.14
N HIS A 68 -22.95 3.73 -16.36
CA HIS A 68 -23.78 4.34 -15.34
C HIS A 68 -24.36 3.23 -14.47
N VAL A 69 -24.11 3.31 -13.17
CA VAL A 69 -24.47 2.28 -12.20
C VAL A 69 -25.21 2.88 -11.01
N GLU A 70 -25.99 2.02 -10.35
CA GLU A 70 -26.64 2.29 -9.07
C GLU A 70 -26.08 1.34 -8.01
N ASP A 71 -25.62 1.92 -6.91
CA ASP A 71 -25.09 1.21 -5.73
C ASP A 71 -26.25 0.68 -4.85
N PRO A 72 -26.06 -0.30 -3.95
CA PRO A 72 -27.13 -0.80 -3.06
C PRO A 72 -27.73 0.28 -2.15
N ASP A 73 -26.98 1.34 -1.88
CA ASP A 73 -27.44 2.51 -1.11
C ASP A 73 -28.33 3.46 -1.94
N GLY A 74 -28.48 3.22 -3.25
CA GLY A 74 -29.31 4.01 -4.17
C GLY A 74 -28.59 5.18 -4.87
N ASP A 75 -27.30 5.37 -4.59
CA ASP A 75 -26.45 6.38 -5.23
C ASP A 75 -26.18 6.02 -6.70
N LYS A 76 -26.24 7.02 -7.59
CA LYS A 76 -26.06 6.85 -9.04
C LYS A 76 -24.88 7.64 -9.55
N GLY A 77 -24.14 7.06 -10.48
CA GLY A 77 -23.01 7.71 -11.14
C GLY A 77 -22.33 6.82 -12.16
N TRP A 78 -21.25 7.31 -12.73
CA TRP A 78 -20.47 6.65 -13.77
C TRP A 78 -19.24 5.97 -13.20
N VAL A 79 -18.95 4.74 -13.64
CA VAL A 79 -17.75 3.99 -13.28
C VAL A 79 -17.05 3.56 -14.55
N ASP A 80 -15.71 3.63 -14.57
CA ASP A 80 -14.91 3.15 -15.69
C ASP A 80 -15.07 1.63 -15.86
N ASN A 81 -15.30 1.20 -17.10
CA ASN A 81 -15.54 -0.20 -17.45
C ASN A 81 -14.35 -1.11 -17.07
N THR A 82 -13.14 -0.57 -16.95
CA THR A 82 -11.94 -1.29 -16.51
C THR A 82 -12.08 -1.84 -15.08
N TYR A 83 -12.92 -1.20 -14.25
CA TYR A 83 -13.19 -1.63 -12.87
C TYR A 83 -14.42 -2.54 -12.76
N LEU A 84 -15.17 -2.72 -13.84
CA LEU A 84 -16.40 -3.50 -13.85
C LEU A 84 -16.16 -4.87 -14.49
N MET A 85 -16.47 -5.92 -13.74
CA MET A 85 -16.52 -7.27 -14.26
C MET A 85 -17.94 -7.80 -14.17
N LYS A 86 -18.44 -8.36 -15.28
CA LYS A 86 -19.76 -9.01 -15.33
C LYS A 86 -19.79 -10.30 -14.50
N GLU A 87 -18.63 -10.92 -14.33
CA GLU A 87 -18.46 -12.14 -13.56
C GLU A 87 -18.02 -11.82 -12.13
N ARG A 88 -18.51 -12.62 -11.17
CA ARG A 88 -18.17 -12.45 -9.75
C ARG A 88 -16.65 -12.60 -9.54
N PRO A 89 -16.06 -11.85 -8.59
CA PRO A 89 -14.62 -11.93 -8.33
C PRO A 89 -14.15 -13.36 -8.03
N ALA A 90 -13.03 -13.77 -8.63
CA ALA A 90 -12.51 -15.13 -8.50
C ALA A 90 -12.26 -15.56 -7.04
N ARG A 91 -11.88 -14.62 -6.15
CA ARG A 91 -11.73 -14.90 -4.71
C ARG A 91 -13.06 -15.30 -4.05
N GLN A 92 -14.15 -14.63 -4.41
CA GLN A 92 -15.47 -14.93 -3.88
C GLN A 92 -15.98 -16.29 -4.39
N VAL A 93 -15.78 -16.59 -5.68
CA VAL A 93 -16.12 -17.89 -6.27
C VAL A 93 -15.33 -19.03 -5.60
N LEU A 94 -14.04 -18.82 -5.31
CA LEU A 94 -13.23 -19.80 -4.59
C LEU A 94 -13.75 -20.04 -3.17
N GLN A 95 -14.09 -18.98 -2.44
CA GLN A 95 -14.61 -19.09 -1.08
C GLN A 95 -15.94 -19.85 -1.04
N GLU A 96 -16.87 -19.54 -1.95
CA GLU A 96 -18.14 -20.26 -2.09
C GLU A 96 -17.92 -21.75 -2.40
N ALA A 97 -16.99 -22.07 -3.32
CA ALA A 97 -16.67 -23.46 -3.68
C ALA A 97 -15.99 -24.24 -2.53
N GLN A 98 -15.18 -23.56 -1.70
CA GLN A 98 -14.58 -24.15 -0.50
C GLN A 98 -15.64 -24.44 0.57
N GLU A 99 -16.56 -23.51 0.80
CA GLU A 99 -17.66 -23.68 1.74
C GLU A 99 -18.56 -24.86 1.34
N LYS A 100 -18.90 -24.97 0.05
CA LYS A 100 -19.67 -26.09 -0.47
C LYS A 100 -18.94 -27.43 -0.29
N ASN A 101 -17.62 -27.47 -0.52
CA ASN A 101 -16.84 -28.67 -0.24
C ASN A 101 -16.88 -29.07 1.23
N ARG A 102 -16.73 -28.11 2.15
CA ARG A 102 -16.82 -28.35 3.60
C ARG A 102 -18.18 -28.94 3.98
N ASN A 103 -19.25 -28.41 3.43
CA ASN A 103 -20.60 -28.90 3.73
C ASN A 103 -20.81 -30.32 3.20
N LEU A 104 -20.36 -30.60 1.97
CA LEU A 104 -20.38 -31.97 1.41
C LEU A 104 -19.55 -32.97 2.23
N GLU A 105 -18.41 -32.53 2.79
CA GLU A 105 -17.60 -33.36 3.68
C GLU A 105 -18.34 -33.73 4.97
N VAL A 106 -19.06 -32.77 5.56
CA VAL A 106 -19.90 -33.00 6.75
C VAL A 106 -21.05 -33.95 6.42
N ASP A 107 -21.74 -33.77 5.30
CA ASP A 107 -22.83 -34.65 4.87
C ASP A 107 -22.34 -36.09 4.61
N LEU A 108 -21.14 -36.23 4.04
CA LEU A 108 -20.49 -37.53 3.87
C LEU A 108 -20.21 -38.23 5.19
N GLU A 109 -19.73 -37.49 6.18
CA GLU A 109 -19.46 -38.07 7.50
C GLU A 109 -20.75 -38.47 8.20
N ASN A 110 -21.77 -37.61 8.17
CA ASN A 110 -23.08 -37.90 8.75
C ASN A 110 -23.75 -39.12 8.12
N THR A 111 -23.70 -39.26 6.79
CA THR A 111 -24.26 -40.42 6.09
C THR A 111 -23.46 -41.70 6.40
N LYS A 112 -22.13 -41.63 6.52
CA LYS A 112 -21.31 -42.79 6.97
C LYS A 112 -21.68 -43.22 8.38
N LEU A 113 -21.85 -42.28 9.30
CA LEU A 113 -22.29 -42.58 10.67
C LEU A 113 -23.66 -43.25 10.67
N ARG A 114 -24.61 -42.76 9.85
CA ARG A 114 -25.94 -43.36 9.69
C ARG A 114 -25.87 -44.81 9.17
N ILE A 115 -25.00 -45.06 8.19
CA ILE A 115 -24.76 -46.41 7.66
C ILE A 115 -24.18 -47.31 8.75
N SER A 116 -23.15 -46.86 9.46
CA SER A 116 -22.51 -47.63 10.54
C SER A 116 -23.49 -47.94 11.67
N GLU A 117 -24.35 -46.98 12.05
CA GLU A 117 -25.39 -47.17 13.06
C GLU A 117 -26.43 -48.21 12.61
N LEU A 118 -26.86 -48.15 11.35
CA LEU A 118 -27.78 -49.14 10.79
C LEU A 118 -27.15 -50.54 10.70
N GLU A 119 -25.87 -50.63 10.33
CA GLU A 119 -25.12 -51.89 10.30
C GLU A 119 -24.95 -52.49 11.69
N GLU A 120 -24.67 -51.66 12.70
CA GLU A 120 -24.61 -52.09 14.09
C GLU A 120 -25.97 -52.58 14.60
N ARG A 121 -27.06 -51.87 14.26
CA ARG A 121 -28.43 -52.29 14.58
C ARG A 121 -28.82 -53.61 13.88
N LEU A 122 -28.38 -53.83 12.65
CA LEU A 122 -28.55 -55.09 11.93
C LEU A 122 -27.74 -56.22 12.60
N ALA A 123 -26.54 -55.93 13.09
CA ALA A 123 -25.70 -56.89 13.80
C ALA A 123 -26.23 -57.22 15.20
N GLN A 124 -26.90 -56.27 15.87
CA GLN A 124 -27.47 -56.43 17.21
C GLN A 124 -28.91 -57.00 17.19
N GLY A 125 -29.63 -56.94 16.07
CA GLY A 125 -31.05 -57.28 15.95
C GLY A 125 -31.35 -58.53 15.11
N THR A 126 -31.13 -59.72 15.68
CA THR A 126 -31.72 -61.00 15.24
C THR A 126 -32.92 -61.44 16.08
N ASP A 127 -33.37 -60.62 17.03
CA ASP A 127 -34.61 -60.85 17.77
C ASP A 127 -35.82 -60.46 16.91
N ALA A 128 -36.67 -61.45 16.66
CA ALA A 128 -37.77 -61.47 15.68
C ALA A 128 -38.94 -60.48 15.92
N ASP A 129 -38.75 -59.45 16.75
CA ASP A 129 -39.83 -58.56 17.22
C ASP A 129 -39.71 -57.10 16.76
N ASN A 130 -38.73 -56.77 15.91
CA ASN A 130 -38.58 -55.42 15.33
C ASN A 130 -38.74 -55.42 13.80
N PRO A 131 -39.96 -55.24 13.27
CA PRO A 131 -40.24 -55.33 11.83
C PRO A 131 -39.80 -54.09 11.01
N GLY A 132 -38.77 -53.35 11.46
CA GLY A 132 -38.54 -51.97 11.03
C GLY A 132 -37.30 -51.66 10.19
N ILE A 133 -36.40 -52.61 9.91
CA ILE A 133 -35.16 -52.30 9.18
C ILE A 133 -35.32 -52.75 7.73
N ASP A 134 -35.74 -51.83 6.86
CA ASP A 134 -35.90 -52.08 5.42
C ASP A 134 -34.52 -52.12 4.76
N PRO A 135 -34.06 -53.27 4.22
CA PRO A 135 -32.78 -53.36 3.51
C PRO A 135 -32.68 -52.37 2.33
N LYS A 136 -33.82 -51.90 1.80
CA LYS A 136 -33.83 -50.83 0.80
C LYS A 136 -33.30 -49.49 1.32
N GLN A 137 -33.47 -49.19 2.61
CA GLN A 137 -32.94 -47.96 3.21
C GLN A 137 -31.42 -48.00 3.34
N HIS A 138 -30.85 -49.15 3.71
CA HIS A 138 -29.39 -49.32 3.77
C HIS A 138 -28.78 -49.21 2.37
N GLU A 139 -29.36 -49.88 1.38
CA GLU A 139 -28.90 -49.77 -0.01
C GLU A 139 -29.01 -48.33 -0.55
N ALA A 140 -30.10 -47.63 -0.23
CA ALA A 140 -30.27 -46.22 -0.60
C ALA A 140 -29.21 -45.30 0.03
N LEU A 141 -28.90 -45.48 1.32
CA LEU A 141 -27.88 -44.68 2.01
C LEU A 141 -26.47 -44.99 1.47
N VAL A 142 -26.17 -46.24 1.15
CA VAL A 142 -24.88 -46.63 0.52
C VAL A 142 -24.75 -46.01 -0.87
N GLN A 143 -25.82 -46.02 -1.67
CA GLN A 143 -25.86 -45.35 -2.96
C GLN A 143 -25.68 -43.83 -2.82
N GLU A 144 -26.38 -43.21 -1.87
CA GLU A 144 -26.24 -41.79 -1.56
C GLU A 144 -24.80 -41.45 -1.14
N ASN A 145 -24.19 -42.24 -0.27
CA ASN A 145 -22.79 -42.03 0.14
C ASN A 145 -21.84 -42.11 -1.05
N SER A 146 -22.01 -43.11 -1.93
CA SER A 146 -21.18 -43.23 -3.14
C SER A 146 -21.34 -42.01 -4.07
N THR A 147 -22.55 -41.48 -4.18
CA THR A 147 -22.86 -40.31 -5.01
C THR A 147 -22.27 -39.05 -4.39
N LEU A 148 -22.45 -38.84 -3.09
CA LEU A 148 -21.86 -37.72 -2.35
C LEU A 148 -20.33 -37.77 -2.40
N GLN A 149 -19.72 -38.96 -2.37
CA GLN A 149 -18.27 -39.13 -2.49
C GLN A 149 -17.77 -38.69 -3.86
N GLN A 150 -18.50 -39.06 -4.92
CA GLN A 150 -18.19 -38.63 -6.29
C GLN A 150 -18.35 -37.11 -6.43
N GLN A 151 -19.44 -36.54 -5.90
CA GLN A 151 -19.69 -35.11 -5.92
C GLN A 151 -18.60 -34.34 -5.18
N PHE A 152 -18.26 -34.75 -3.96
CA PHE A 152 -17.18 -34.15 -3.18
C PHE A 152 -15.83 -34.22 -3.90
N LYS A 153 -15.48 -35.37 -4.48
CA LYS A 153 -14.25 -35.50 -5.25
C LYS A 153 -14.22 -34.53 -6.43
N SER A 154 -15.32 -34.41 -7.17
CA SER A 154 -15.42 -33.49 -8.31
C SER A 154 -15.33 -32.02 -7.88
N GLU A 155 -15.99 -31.65 -6.78
CA GLU A 155 -16.01 -30.27 -6.30
C GLU A 155 -14.65 -29.88 -5.70
N ARG A 156 -13.95 -30.82 -5.09
CA ARG A 156 -12.57 -30.63 -4.60
C ARG A 156 -11.59 -30.39 -5.76
N LEU A 157 -11.77 -31.09 -6.89
CA LEU A 157 -10.98 -30.85 -8.10
C LEU A 157 -11.23 -29.44 -8.65
N LYS A 158 -12.49 -28.99 -8.70
CA LYS A 158 -12.83 -27.61 -9.12
C LYS A 158 -12.18 -26.56 -8.23
N VAL A 159 -12.16 -26.76 -6.91
CA VAL A 159 -11.44 -25.85 -5.99
C VAL A 159 -9.95 -25.79 -6.33
N GLY A 160 -9.31 -26.93 -6.62
CA GLY A 160 -7.91 -26.98 -7.05
C GLY A 160 -7.67 -26.24 -8.37
N GLU A 161 -8.57 -26.41 -9.34
CA GLU A 161 -8.52 -25.71 -10.63
C GLU A 161 -8.68 -24.19 -10.46
N LEU A 162 -9.64 -23.74 -9.65
CA LEU A 162 -9.84 -22.32 -9.35
C LEU A 162 -8.61 -21.70 -8.66
N GLN A 163 -7.97 -22.42 -7.74
CA GLN A 163 -6.73 -21.97 -7.10
C GLN A 163 -5.58 -21.85 -8.10
N ALA A 164 -5.44 -22.84 -8.99
CA ALA A 164 -4.45 -22.80 -10.06
C ALA A 164 -4.71 -21.61 -11.01
N ARG A 165 -5.97 -21.38 -11.39
CA ARG A 165 -6.37 -20.26 -12.24
C ARG A 165 -6.10 -18.91 -11.60
N ILE A 166 -6.37 -18.75 -10.31
CA ILE A 166 -6.03 -17.52 -9.56
C ILE A 166 -4.51 -17.31 -9.53
N THR A 167 -3.73 -18.38 -9.34
CA THR A 167 -2.26 -18.31 -9.34
C THR A 167 -1.72 -17.92 -10.72
N GLU A 168 -2.29 -18.48 -11.78
CA GLU A 168 -1.96 -18.15 -13.16
C GLU A 168 -2.33 -16.68 -13.48
N LEU A 169 -3.53 -16.24 -13.12
CA LEU A 169 -3.97 -14.84 -13.31
C LEU A 169 -3.03 -13.88 -12.57
N ARG A 170 -2.66 -14.19 -11.33
CA ARG A 170 -1.66 -13.40 -10.58
C ARG A 170 -0.31 -13.34 -11.29
N LYS A 171 0.17 -14.47 -11.81
CA LYS A 171 1.42 -14.53 -12.57
C LYS A 171 1.35 -13.70 -13.86
N ASN A 172 0.23 -13.75 -14.56
CA ASN A 172 0.01 -12.98 -15.79
C ASN A 172 -0.07 -11.48 -15.51
N ILE A 173 -0.74 -11.08 -14.42
CA ILE A 173 -0.77 -9.68 -13.96
C ILE A 173 0.65 -9.23 -13.60
N ALA A 174 1.39 -10.00 -12.78
CA ALA A 174 2.78 -9.68 -12.43
C ALA A 174 3.69 -9.59 -13.66
N ARG A 175 3.43 -10.38 -14.71
CA ARG A 175 4.18 -10.31 -15.97
C ARG A 175 3.81 -9.07 -16.79
N SER A 176 2.56 -8.64 -16.74
CA SER A 176 2.06 -7.42 -17.39
C SER A 176 2.56 -6.16 -16.69
N ASP A 177 2.66 -6.19 -15.35
CA ASP A 177 3.22 -5.12 -14.50
C ASP A 177 4.75 -5.05 -14.54
N ASN A 178 5.42 -5.90 -15.33
CA ASN A 178 6.87 -5.86 -15.45
C ASN A 178 7.30 -4.55 -16.12
N SER A 179 7.60 -3.58 -15.26
CA SER A 179 8.54 -2.48 -15.40
C SER A 179 9.96 -2.94 -15.75
N ALA A 180 10.21 -4.19 -16.15
CA ALA A 180 11.52 -4.69 -16.55
C ALA A 180 12.22 -3.76 -17.57
N PRO A 181 11.58 -3.33 -18.68
CA PRO A 181 12.22 -2.36 -19.58
C PRO A 181 12.38 -0.96 -18.97
N LEU A 182 11.58 -0.58 -17.97
CA LEU A 182 11.69 0.70 -17.26
C LEU A 182 12.79 0.67 -16.19
N GLN A 183 12.99 -0.47 -15.52
CA GLN A 183 14.07 -0.71 -14.58
C GLN A 183 15.41 -0.75 -15.31
N ASP A 184 15.46 -1.42 -16.47
CA ASP A 184 16.63 -1.40 -17.35
C ASP A 184 16.97 0.03 -17.81
N GLN A 185 15.95 0.84 -18.15
CA GLN A 185 16.14 2.27 -18.47
C GLN A 185 16.65 3.08 -17.27
N ILE A 186 16.10 2.86 -16.07
CA ILE A 186 16.57 3.55 -14.85
C ILE A 186 18.02 3.18 -14.54
N GLU A 187 18.40 1.92 -14.71
CA GLU A 187 19.76 1.46 -14.49
C GLU A 187 20.73 2.03 -15.53
N GLN A 188 20.35 2.04 -16.82
CA GLN A 188 21.10 2.69 -17.88
C GLN A 188 21.29 4.20 -17.61
N LEU A 189 20.22 4.91 -17.26
CA LEU A 189 20.28 6.34 -16.94
C LEU A 189 21.17 6.63 -15.72
N LYS A 190 21.18 5.73 -14.72
CA LYS A 190 22.05 5.85 -13.56
C LYS A 190 23.52 5.65 -13.92
N LEU A 191 23.81 4.68 -14.78
CA LEU A 191 25.17 4.43 -15.30
C LEU A 191 25.65 5.60 -16.18
N GLU A 192 24.80 6.12 -17.06
CA GLU A 192 25.11 7.28 -17.89
C GLU A 192 25.42 8.52 -17.04
N LYS A 193 24.58 8.80 -16.03
CA LYS A 193 24.84 9.89 -15.07
C LYS A 193 26.19 9.70 -14.38
N GLN A 194 26.51 8.49 -13.94
CA GLN A 194 27.76 8.22 -13.24
C GLN A 194 28.98 8.40 -14.16
N ALA A 195 28.88 7.98 -15.42
CA ALA A 195 29.91 8.20 -16.42
C ALA A 195 30.10 9.69 -16.76
N LEU A 196 29.01 10.44 -16.92
CA LEU A 196 29.04 11.90 -17.10
C LEU A 196 29.67 12.61 -15.90
N GLN A 197 29.36 12.18 -14.68
CA GLN A 197 29.97 12.72 -13.46
C GLN A 197 31.49 12.50 -13.46
N GLN A 198 31.95 11.31 -13.83
CA GLN A 198 33.38 11.01 -13.96
C GLN A 198 34.05 11.82 -15.09
N GLN A 199 33.34 12.10 -16.18
CA GLN A 199 33.83 13.00 -17.24
C GLN A 199 33.97 14.44 -16.76
N LEU A 200 33.04 14.93 -15.93
CA LEU A 200 33.15 16.26 -15.32
C LEU A 200 34.31 16.32 -14.33
N ASP A 201 34.47 15.32 -13.46
CA ASP A 201 35.58 15.27 -12.50
C ASP A 201 36.96 15.17 -13.20
N SER A 202 37.04 14.39 -14.29
CA SER A 202 38.27 14.29 -15.10
C SER A 202 38.55 15.55 -15.91
N ARG A 203 37.50 16.28 -16.34
CA ARG A 203 37.64 17.58 -17.00
C ARG A 203 38.05 18.67 -16.02
N ASP A 204 37.49 18.70 -14.82
CA ASP A 204 37.87 19.64 -13.76
C ASP A 204 39.32 19.41 -13.30
N THR A 205 39.76 18.15 -13.21
CA THR A 205 41.17 17.83 -12.94
C THR A 205 42.09 18.18 -14.11
N ALA A 206 41.66 18.04 -15.36
CA ALA A 206 42.43 18.48 -16.54
C ALA A 206 42.50 20.01 -16.70
N GLU A 207 41.40 20.74 -16.41
CA GLU A 207 41.39 22.21 -16.35
C GLU A 207 42.19 22.74 -15.14
N THR A 208 42.28 21.96 -14.05
CA THR A 208 43.15 22.27 -12.90
C THR A 208 44.65 22.16 -13.23
N VAL A 209 45.04 21.40 -14.26
CA VAL A 209 46.44 21.31 -14.72
C VAL A 209 46.86 22.48 -15.62
N SER A 210 45.91 23.19 -16.27
CA SER A 210 46.23 24.37 -17.10
C SER A 210 45.93 25.73 -16.45
N GLY A 211 45.21 25.76 -15.32
CA GLY A 211 44.87 27.00 -14.58
C GLY A 211 45.60 27.19 -13.24
N SER A 212 46.75 26.54 -13.04
CA SER A 212 47.43 26.43 -11.75
C SER A 212 48.12 27.70 -11.23
N THR A 213 47.96 28.86 -11.88
CA THR A 213 48.59 30.11 -11.42
C THR A 213 47.65 31.10 -10.72
N PHE A 214 46.33 30.86 -10.65
CA PHE A 214 45.40 31.84 -10.06
C PHE A 214 44.53 31.34 -8.89
N ARG A 215 44.38 30.02 -8.69
CA ARG A 215 43.48 29.45 -7.65
C ARG A 215 44.14 29.17 -6.29
N GLU A 216 45.38 29.60 -6.07
CA GLU A 216 46.04 29.45 -4.75
C GLU A 216 45.66 30.57 -3.75
N VAL A 217 44.95 31.61 -4.20
CA VAL A 217 44.64 32.79 -3.37
C VAL A 217 43.29 32.70 -2.62
N ILE A 218 42.41 31.73 -2.92
CA ILE A 218 41.04 31.72 -2.37
C ILE A 218 40.68 30.48 -1.52
N SER A 219 41.56 29.49 -1.37
CA SER A 219 41.26 28.31 -0.54
C SER A 219 41.61 28.45 0.95
N SER A 220 42.19 29.57 1.39
CA SER A 220 42.51 29.82 2.81
C SER A 220 41.45 30.62 3.57
N THR A 221 40.18 30.57 3.17
CA THR A 221 39.12 31.13 4.03
C THR A 221 38.77 30.11 5.10
N ASP A 222 39.63 30.07 6.11
CA ASP A 222 39.47 29.36 7.37
C ASP A 222 38.05 29.54 7.93
N TRP A 223 37.50 28.52 8.56
CA TRP A 223 36.23 28.60 9.30
C TRP A 223 36.18 29.79 10.29
N ARG A 224 37.35 30.26 10.74
CA ARG A 224 37.55 31.48 11.54
C ARG A 224 37.13 32.75 10.79
N ALA A 225 37.41 32.84 9.49
CA ALA A 225 36.97 33.95 8.63
C ALA A 225 35.47 33.92 8.35
N LYS A 226 34.86 32.73 8.30
CA LYS A 226 33.39 32.60 8.25
C LYS A 226 32.73 33.09 9.55
N LEU A 227 33.33 32.77 10.70
CA LEU A 227 32.87 33.26 12.01
C LEU A 227 33.05 34.78 12.18
N THR A 228 34.15 35.36 11.69
CA THR A 228 34.31 36.82 11.73
C THR A 228 33.31 37.53 10.84
N PHE A 229 33.00 36.99 9.65
CA PHE A 229 31.97 37.55 8.78
C PHE A 229 30.58 37.55 9.43
N ILE A 230 30.18 36.43 10.06
CA ILE A 230 28.92 36.33 10.79
C ILE A 230 28.88 37.32 11.97
N GLY A 231 29.98 37.46 12.71
CA GLY A 231 30.10 38.43 13.80
C GLY A 231 29.94 39.88 13.33
N ILE A 232 30.54 40.24 12.19
CA ILE A 232 30.42 41.58 11.60
C ILE A 232 28.98 41.86 11.19
N VAL A 233 28.29 40.89 10.56
CA VAL A 233 26.88 41.04 10.15
C VAL A 233 25.96 41.23 11.36
N LEU A 234 26.22 40.55 12.48
CA LEU A 234 25.45 40.72 13.71
C LEU A 234 25.63 42.11 14.32
N ILE A 235 26.86 42.61 14.35
CA ILE A 235 27.18 43.94 14.91
C ILE A 235 26.58 45.05 14.03
N THR A 236 26.70 44.94 12.70
CA THR A 236 26.10 45.92 11.80
C THR A 236 24.57 45.91 11.90
N GLY A 237 23.95 44.75 12.07
CA GLY A 237 22.52 44.62 12.35
C GLY A 237 22.07 45.35 13.62
N ILE A 238 22.84 45.26 14.71
CA ILE A 238 22.54 45.95 15.98
C ILE A 238 22.68 47.47 15.82
N ILE A 239 23.73 47.95 15.14
CA ILE A 239 23.95 49.38 14.90
C ILE A 239 22.84 49.97 14.03
N ILE A 240 22.48 49.30 12.94
CA ILE A 240 21.38 49.71 12.06
C ILE A 240 20.05 49.68 12.81
N GLY A 241 19.83 48.67 13.66
CA GLY A 241 18.67 48.58 14.52
C GLY A 241 18.56 49.75 15.50
N ALA A 242 19.65 50.11 16.18
CA ALA A 242 19.69 51.25 17.08
C ALA A 242 19.45 52.58 16.34
N TYR A 243 20.03 52.73 15.14
CA TYR A 243 19.84 53.90 14.30
C TYR A 243 18.40 54.05 13.81
N LEU A 244 17.76 52.94 13.42
CA LEU A 244 16.34 52.91 13.07
C LEU A 244 15.46 53.23 14.27
N LEU A 245 15.80 52.72 15.46
CA LEU A 245 15.04 52.98 16.67
C LEU A 245 15.15 54.46 17.07
N ASP A 246 16.33 55.07 16.99
CA ASP A 246 16.52 56.53 17.18
C ASP A 246 15.78 57.35 16.09
N TYR A 247 15.81 56.90 14.84
CA TYR A 247 15.07 57.51 13.73
C TYR A 247 13.54 57.49 13.97
N PHE A 248 13.00 56.35 14.43
CA PHE A 248 11.58 56.23 14.76
C PHE A 248 11.21 57.00 16.04
N TYR A 249 12.11 57.06 17.02
CA TYR A 249 11.89 57.83 18.26
C TYR A 249 11.79 59.33 17.96
N ARG A 250 12.65 59.85 17.07
CA ARG A 250 12.59 61.25 16.58
C ARG A 250 11.36 61.54 15.72
N ARG A 251 10.77 60.55 15.07
CA ARG A 251 9.54 60.72 14.28
C ARG A 251 8.27 60.75 15.12
N ARG A 252 8.29 60.19 16.34
CA ARG A 252 7.14 60.22 17.27
C ARG A 252 7.15 61.40 18.24
N HIS A 253 8.30 62.02 18.51
CA HIS A 253 8.39 63.25 19.31
C HIS A 253 8.89 64.42 18.45
N GLY A 254 7.97 65.32 18.11
CA GLY A 254 8.25 66.58 17.42
C GLY A 254 9.32 67.38 18.14
N GLY A 255 10.19 67.99 17.34
CA GLY A 255 11.49 68.51 17.74
C GLY A 255 11.52 69.33 19.03
N PHE A 256 12.50 68.99 19.87
CA PHE A 256 13.13 69.94 20.76
C PHE A 256 14.64 69.86 20.54
N ARG A 257 15.22 70.99 20.15
CA ARG A 257 16.67 71.20 20.13
C ARG A 257 17.12 71.48 21.57
N VAL A 258 18.18 70.81 22.00
CA VAL A 258 19.21 71.40 22.86
C VAL A 258 20.55 71.07 22.20
#